data_AF-A0A6A6L8N6-F1
#
_entry.id   AF-A0A6A6L8N6-F1
#
_cell.length_a   1.000
_cell.length_b   1.000
_cell.length_c   1.000
_cell.angle_alpha   90.00
_cell.angle_beta   90.00
_cell.angle_gamma   90.00
#
_symmetry.space_group_name_H-M   'P 1'
#
loop_
_entity.id
_entity.type
_entity.pdbx_description
1 polymer ?
#
loop_
_entity_poly.entity_id
_entity_poly.type
_entity_poly.pdbx_seq_one_letter_code
_entity_poly.pdbx_strand_id
1 'polypeptide(L)'
;MFTVWGILQLLRRYPGRLPDMELMFDCDDKPVVRSSDYSGPNSTGPPPLFRYCGDRWTMDVVFPDWSFWGWAEINIKPWNDMLKDIKEGNNKTKWIDREPYAYWKGNPFVAETRRDLLTCNVSDEQDWNARLFIQAQAIGKAASDFIQEELKMDYVYDYMFHLLNMYAKLLKFEPRVTQGAVELCSEVMACPADGLERKFMTESLVKSPSVTGPCTMPPAYEPRVLGAFYRKN
;
A
#
# COMPACT_ATOMS: atom_id res chain seq x y z
N MET A 1 6.47 2.10 13.82
CA MET A 1 5.33 2.49 14.68
C MET A 1 4.14 3.00 13.88
N PHE A 2 4.32 3.47 12.64
CA PHE A 2 3.25 4.07 11.82
C PHE A 2 2.16 3.11 11.30
N THR A 3 2.42 1.82 11.06
CA THR A 3 1.35 0.89 10.64
C THR A 3 0.27 0.69 11.68
N VAL A 4 0.64 0.79 12.96
CA VAL A 4 -0.34 0.72 14.05
C VAL A 4 -1.35 1.85 13.94
N TRP A 5 -0.92 3.06 13.51
CA TRP A 5 -1.83 4.16 13.25
C TRP A 5 -2.94 3.74 12.27
N GLY A 6 -2.57 3.18 11.12
CA GLY A 6 -3.55 2.74 10.12
C GLY A 6 -4.54 1.69 10.64
N ILE A 7 -4.07 0.73 11.45
CA ILE A 7 -4.93 -0.26 12.10
C ILE A 7 -5.89 0.42 13.08
N LEU A 8 -5.42 1.36 13.91
CA LEU A 8 -6.29 2.13 14.81
C LEU A 8 -7.35 2.92 14.03
N GLN A 9 -6.99 3.47 12.88
CA GLN A 9 -7.95 4.18 12.01
C GLN A 9 -9.02 3.23 11.46
N LEU A 10 -8.63 2.02 11.08
CA LEU A 10 -9.57 0.97 10.67
C LEU A 10 -10.54 0.61 11.81
N LEU A 11 -10.02 0.41 13.03
CA LEU A 11 -10.84 0.10 14.20
C LEU A 11 -11.83 1.23 14.54
N ARG A 12 -11.41 2.49 14.39
CA ARG A 12 -12.30 3.66 14.54
C ARG A 12 -13.34 3.74 13.44
N ARG A 13 -12.99 3.35 12.21
CA ARG A 13 -13.89 3.37 11.06
C ARG A 13 -14.96 2.28 11.18
N TYR A 14 -14.59 1.09 11.65
CA TYR A 14 -15.46 -0.09 11.75
C TYR A 14 -15.47 -0.66 13.18
N PRO A 15 -15.97 0.10 14.18
CA PRO A 15 -15.89 -0.27 15.58
C PRO A 15 -16.67 -1.57 15.86
N GLY A 16 -16.02 -2.52 16.54
CA GLY A 16 -16.62 -3.81 16.92
C GLY A 16 -16.90 -4.75 15.75
N ARG A 17 -16.35 -4.48 14.56
CA ARG A 17 -16.60 -5.29 13.34
C ARG A 17 -15.42 -6.15 12.90
N LEU A 18 -14.29 -6.03 13.56
CA LEU A 18 -13.17 -6.94 13.41
C LEU A 18 -13.21 -7.94 14.57
N PRO A 19 -13.07 -9.24 14.32
CA PRO A 19 -12.93 -10.24 15.39
C PRO A 19 -11.58 -10.07 16.10
N ASP A 20 -11.48 -10.64 17.29
CA ASP A 20 -10.20 -10.75 17.99
C ASP A 20 -9.21 -11.56 17.15
N MET A 21 -7.97 -11.08 17.04
CA MET A 21 -6.91 -11.74 16.27
C MET A 21 -5.52 -11.33 16.77
N GLU A 22 -4.54 -12.19 16.49
CA GLU A 22 -3.13 -11.90 16.64
C GLU A 22 -2.46 -11.91 15.27
N LEU A 23 -1.66 -10.89 14.98
CA LEU A 23 -0.90 -10.78 13.74
C LEU A 23 0.55 -10.44 14.03
N MET A 24 1.45 -10.94 13.18
CA MET A 24 2.85 -10.56 13.18
C MET A 24 3.11 -9.68 11.96
N PHE A 25 3.69 -8.51 12.19
CA PHE A 25 3.94 -7.52 11.16
C PHE A 25 5.43 -7.18 11.14
N ASP A 26 6.08 -7.40 10.01
CA ASP A 26 7.46 -6.96 9.79
C ASP A 26 7.46 -5.65 8.99
N CYS A 27 8.02 -4.61 9.61
CA CYS A 27 7.99 -3.24 9.08
C CYS A 27 9.18 -2.91 8.17
N ASP A 28 10.06 -3.86 7.86
CA ASP A 28 11.21 -3.65 6.98
C ASP A 28 10.80 -3.73 5.48
N ASP A 29 11.65 -3.27 4.57
CA ASP A 29 11.28 -2.99 3.17
C ASP A 29 11.08 -4.25 2.31
N LYS A 30 11.82 -5.33 2.60
CA LYS A 30 11.94 -6.49 1.71
C LYS A 30 11.13 -7.69 2.21
N PRO A 31 10.42 -8.41 1.33
CA PRO A 31 9.76 -9.65 1.72
C PRO A 31 10.78 -10.73 2.11
N VAL A 32 10.40 -11.63 3.03
CA VAL A 32 11.36 -12.58 3.65
C VAL A 32 10.89 -14.03 3.66
N VAL A 33 9.59 -14.30 3.51
CA VAL A 33 9.06 -15.66 3.59
C VAL A 33 9.16 -16.31 2.21
N ARG A 34 10.31 -16.92 1.89
CA ARG A 34 10.55 -17.51 0.57
C ARG A 34 9.72 -18.78 0.34
N SER A 35 9.04 -18.85 -0.80
CA SER A 35 8.20 -20.00 -1.17
C SER A 35 9.02 -21.30 -1.28
N SER A 36 10.27 -21.21 -1.72
CA SER A 36 11.20 -22.34 -1.85
C SER A 36 11.43 -23.09 -0.54
N ASP A 37 11.34 -22.39 0.58
CA ASP A 37 11.67 -22.94 1.90
C ASP A 37 10.51 -23.81 2.42
N TYR A 38 9.34 -23.72 1.78
CA TYR A 38 8.12 -24.42 2.15
C TYR A 38 7.59 -25.40 1.09
N SER A 39 8.37 -25.72 0.06
CA SER A 39 7.95 -26.63 -1.02
C SER A 39 8.24 -28.12 -0.76
N GLY A 40 8.82 -28.47 0.40
CA GLY A 40 9.22 -29.85 0.73
C GLY A 40 8.06 -30.73 1.24
N PRO A 41 8.18 -32.08 1.13
CA PRO A 41 7.13 -33.02 1.49
C PRO A 41 6.73 -33.03 2.99
N ASN A 42 7.57 -32.50 3.87
CA ASN A 42 7.32 -32.37 5.32
C ASN A 42 7.17 -30.89 5.77
N SER A 43 6.92 -29.96 4.86
CA SER A 43 6.78 -28.55 5.23
C SER A 43 5.49 -28.31 6.03
N THR A 44 5.59 -27.56 7.13
CA THR A 44 4.43 -27.15 7.95
C THR A 44 3.65 -25.96 7.36
N GLY A 45 4.01 -25.52 6.16
CA GLY A 45 3.49 -24.31 5.53
C GLY A 45 4.19 -23.04 6.03
N PRO A 46 4.11 -21.94 5.27
CA PRO A 46 4.75 -20.68 5.65
C PRO A 46 4.11 -20.06 6.89
N PRO A 47 4.87 -19.37 7.75
CA PRO A 47 4.30 -18.57 8.83
C PRO A 47 3.55 -17.37 8.22
N PRO A 48 2.40 -16.96 8.80
CA PRO A 48 1.74 -15.75 8.38
C PRO A 48 2.54 -14.52 8.85
N LEU A 49 3.15 -13.81 7.91
CA LEU A 49 3.87 -12.57 8.17
C LEU A 49 3.32 -11.45 7.30
N PHE A 50 2.84 -10.37 7.91
CA PHE A 50 2.33 -9.20 7.20
C PHE A 50 3.46 -8.24 6.86
N ARG A 51 3.45 -7.71 5.63
CA ARG A 51 4.42 -6.74 5.10
C ARG A 51 3.80 -5.82 4.06
N TYR A 52 4.48 -4.74 3.70
CA TYR A 52 4.02 -3.81 2.66
C TYR A 52 4.30 -4.28 1.23
N CYS A 53 5.32 -5.13 1.08
CA CYS A 53 5.80 -5.61 -0.20
C CYS A 53 5.76 -7.14 -0.24
N GLY A 54 5.52 -7.69 -1.43
CA GLY A 54 5.58 -9.11 -1.74
C GLY A 54 5.89 -9.30 -3.22
N ASP A 55 6.39 -10.46 -3.58
CA ASP A 55 6.63 -10.83 -4.97
C ASP A 55 6.21 -12.28 -5.23
N ARG A 56 6.33 -12.73 -6.48
CA ARG A 56 5.87 -14.08 -6.89
C ARG A 56 6.65 -15.23 -6.23
N TRP A 57 7.76 -14.95 -5.58
CA TRP A 57 8.63 -15.91 -4.93
C TRP A 57 8.49 -15.91 -3.42
N THR A 58 7.72 -14.99 -2.84
CA THR A 58 7.51 -14.88 -1.40
C THR A 58 6.05 -15.10 -1.02
N MET A 59 5.83 -15.44 0.25
CA MET A 59 4.52 -15.82 0.81
C MET A 59 4.06 -14.82 1.89
N ASP A 60 4.71 -13.66 1.99
CA ASP A 60 4.33 -12.57 2.89
C ASP A 60 2.92 -12.06 2.53
N VAL A 61 2.11 -11.76 3.55
CA VAL A 61 0.76 -11.23 3.39
C VAL A 61 0.84 -9.73 3.18
N VAL A 62 0.55 -9.28 1.97
CA VAL A 62 0.66 -7.86 1.60
C VAL A 62 -0.43 -7.03 2.28
N PHE A 63 -0.01 -6.00 3.00
CA PHE A 63 -0.83 -5.05 3.72
C PHE A 63 -0.53 -3.61 3.25
N PRO A 64 -1.49 -2.68 3.27
CA PRO A 64 -1.24 -1.30 2.86
C PRO A 64 -0.12 -0.64 3.67
N ASP A 65 0.76 0.05 2.96
CA ASP A 65 1.88 0.78 3.56
C ASP A 65 1.42 1.92 4.49
N TRP A 66 2.23 2.26 5.50
CA TRP A 66 1.88 3.36 6.42
C TRP A 66 1.76 4.71 5.70
N SER A 67 2.42 4.89 4.54
CA SER A 67 2.38 6.15 3.78
C SER A 67 0.97 6.55 3.32
N PHE A 68 -0.01 5.64 3.32
CA PHE A 68 -1.41 6.01 3.10
C PHE A 68 -1.93 7.03 4.13
N TRP A 69 -1.40 7.02 5.35
CA TRP A 69 -1.71 8.00 6.40
C TRP A 69 -0.67 9.11 6.53
N GLY A 70 0.33 9.13 5.66
CA GLY A 70 1.41 10.11 5.59
C GLY A 70 2.76 9.56 6.04
N TRP A 71 3.83 10.24 5.61
CA TRP A 71 5.22 9.95 5.95
C TRP A 71 5.93 11.28 6.23
N ALA A 72 6.06 11.61 7.51
CA ALA A 72 6.55 12.91 7.97
C ALA A 72 8.01 13.15 7.60
N GLU A 73 8.86 12.12 7.74
CA GLU A 73 10.31 12.19 7.54
C GLU A 73 10.71 12.62 6.12
N ILE A 74 9.87 12.30 5.12
CA ILE A 74 10.07 12.69 3.72
C ILE A 74 8.94 13.56 3.17
N ASN A 75 8.12 14.13 4.05
CA ASN A 75 7.05 15.07 3.74
C ASN A 75 6.05 14.56 2.68
N ILE A 76 5.69 13.28 2.75
CA ILE A 76 4.58 12.73 1.95
C ILE A 76 3.29 12.90 2.77
N LYS A 77 2.36 13.68 2.23
CA LYS A 77 1.05 13.93 2.86
C LYS A 77 0.20 12.65 2.93
N PRO A 78 -0.78 12.59 3.85
CA PRO A 78 -1.81 11.56 3.82
C PRO A 78 -2.46 11.43 2.44
N TRP A 79 -2.82 10.21 2.07
CA TRP A 79 -3.18 9.87 0.70
C TRP A 79 -4.37 10.65 0.14
N ASN A 80 -5.37 10.96 0.97
CA ASN A 80 -6.50 11.78 0.57
C ASN A 80 -6.09 13.19 0.12
N ASP A 81 -5.10 13.79 0.77
CA ASP A 81 -4.61 15.12 0.41
C ASP A 81 -3.61 15.05 -0.75
N MET A 82 -2.78 13.99 -0.78
CA MET A 82 -1.91 13.71 -1.92
C MET A 82 -2.70 13.51 -3.23
N LEU A 83 -3.83 12.78 -3.20
CA LEU A 83 -4.68 12.58 -4.37
C LEU A 83 -5.26 13.90 -4.91
N LYS A 84 -5.63 14.84 -4.01
CA LYS A 84 -6.08 16.19 -4.40
C LYS A 84 -4.96 16.95 -5.07
N ASP A 85 -3.77 16.97 -4.47
CA ASP A 85 -2.59 17.64 -5.04
C ASP A 85 -2.23 17.08 -6.43
N ILE A 86 -2.29 15.76 -6.61
CA ILE A 86 -2.05 15.09 -7.89
C ILE A 86 -3.10 15.51 -8.93
N LYS A 87 -4.38 15.54 -8.53
CA LYS A 87 -5.49 15.96 -9.41
C LYS A 87 -5.36 17.41 -9.83
N GLU A 88 -5.06 18.30 -8.88
CA GLU A 88 -4.80 19.71 -9.15
C GLU A 88 -3.58 19.90 -10.04
N GLY A 89 -2.49 19.17 -9.77
CA GLY A 89 -1.28 19.15 -10.60
C GLY A 89 -1.57 18.74 -12.04
N ASN A 90 -2.39 17.71 -12.23
CA ASN A 90 -2.79 17.24 -13.56
C ASN A 90 -3.59 18.27 -14.35
N ASN A 91 -4.35 19.14 -13.68
CA ASN A 91 -5.15 20.19 -14.32
C ASN A 91 -4.33 21.42 -14.73
N LYS A 92 -3.08 21.57 -14.26
CA LYS A 92 -2.23 22.75 -14.56
C LYS A 92 -1.75 22.79 -16.01
N THR A 93 -1.52 21.62 -16.62
CA THR A 93 -0.94 21.52 -17.96
C THR A 93 -1.67 20.44 -18.76
N LYS A 94 -2.22 20.81 -19.92
CA LYS A 94 -2.85 19.85 -20.83
C LYS A 94 -1.79 18.91 -21.37
N TRP A 95 -2.21 17.69 -21.73
CA TRP A 95 -1.29 16.67 -22.25
C TRP A 95 -0.39 17.16 -23.40
N ILE A 96 -0.96 17.87 -24.37
CA ILE A 96 -0.23 18.37 -25.55
C ILE A 96 0.82 19.44 -25.22
N ASP A 97 0.68 20.10 -24.08
CA ASP A 97 1.57 21.16 -23.61
C ASP A 97 2.63 20.61 -22.64
N ARG A 98 2.68 19.29 -22.40
CA ARG A 98 3.70 18.68 -21.53
C ARG A 98 4.99 18.46 -22.31
N GLU A 99 6.11 18.73 -21.64
CA GLU A 99 7.43 18.40 -22.17
C GLU A 99 7.55 16.89 -22.44
N PRO A 100 7.93 16.46 -23.65
CA PRO A 100 7.93 15.05 -24.05
C PRO A 100 9.15 14.28 -23.51
N TYR A 101 9.60 14.59 -22.29
CA TYR A 101 10.74 13.92 -21.65
C TYR A 101 10.28 12.91 -20.62
N ALA A 102 10.93 11.74 -20.62
CA ALA A 102 10.89 10.87 -19.46
C ALA A 102 11.58 11.59 -18.28
N TYR A 103 10.90 11.64 -17.13
CA TYR A 103 11.41 12.32 -15.95
C TYR A 103 11.52 11.34 -14.78
N TRP A 104 12.69 11.34 -14.13
CA TRP A 104 12.91 10.60 -12.89
C TRP A 104 13.75 11.44 -11.93
N LYS A 105 13.34 11.46 -10.66
CA LYS A 105 14.09 12.08 -9.56
C LYS A 105 14.00 11.16 -8.35
N GLY A 106 15.13 10.63 -7.90
CA GLY A 106 15.17 9.76 -6.73
C GLY A 106 16.59 9.45 -6.27
N ASN A 107 16.71 8.66 -5.19
CA ASN A 107 18.01 8.20 -4.70
C ASN A 107 18.51 7.03 -5.59
N PRO A 108 19.63 7.20 -6.33
CA PRO A 108 20.17 6.17 -7.21
C PRO A 108 20.93 5.07 -6.45
N PHE A 109 21.29 5.29 -5.18
CA PHE A 109 22.15 4.37 -4.43
C PHE A 109 21.40 3.18 -3.81
N VAL A 110 20.07 3.14 -3.94
CA VAL A 110 19.20 2.10 -3.36
C VAL A 110 19.20 0.79 -4.17
N ALA A 111 19.43 0.87 -5.49
CA ALA A 111 19.48 -0.30 -6.37
C ALA A 111 20.35 -0.01 -7.60
N GLU A 112 21.04 -1.04 -8.11
CA GLU A 112 21.85 -0.94 -9.34
C GLU A 112 21.01 -0.43 -10.52
N THR A 113 19.80 -0.97 -10.70
CA THR A 113 18.85 -0.55 -11.75
C THR A 113 18.47 0.94 -11.67
N ARG A 114 18.55 1.58 -10.51
CA ARG A 114 18.35 3.04 -10.38
C ARG A 114 19.58 3.85 -10.74
N ARG A 115 20.79 3.27 -10.60
CA ARG A 115 22.02 3.88 -11.13
C ARG A 115 22.03 3.85 -12.65
N ASP A 116 21.49 2.80 -13.25
CA ASP A 116 21.36 2.70 -14.71
C ASP A 116 20.53 3.85 -15.29
N LEU A 117 19.50 4.33 -14.57
CA LEU A 117 18.73 5.50 -14.99
C LEU A 117 19.58 6.78 -15.13
N LEU A 118 20.72 6.89 -14.43
CA LEU A 118 21.63 8.03 -14.57
C LEU A 118 22.44 7.98 -15.86
N THR A 119 22.60 6.79 -16.46
CA THR A 119 23.15 6.67 -17.82
C THR A 119 22.20 7.25 -18.85
N CYS A 120 20.93 7.50 -18.46
CA CYS A 120 19.90 8.08 -19.30
C CYS A 120 19.86 9.61 -19.36
N ASN A 121 20.86 10.30 -18.81
CA ASN A 121 20.93 11.75 -18.92
C ASN A 121 21.17 12.18 -20.37
N VAL A 122 20.48 13.24 -20.79
CA VAL A 122 20.66 13.84 -22.12
C VAL A 122 22.08 14.38 -22.21
N SER A 123 22.79 14.01 -23.27
CA SER A 123 24.05 14.61 -23.69
C SER A 123 23.87 15.21 -25.09
N ASP A 124 24.84 16.02 -25.53
CA ASP A 124 24.86 16.58 -26.89
C ASP A 124 24.88 15.49 -27.98
N GLU A 125 25.23 14.25 -27.61
CA GLU A 125 25.39 13.10 -28.50
C GLU A 125 24.23 12.11 -28.42
N GLN A 126 23.41 12.15 -27.36
CA GLN A 126 22.41 11.12 -27.08
C GLN A 126 21.03 11.68 -26.73
N ASP A 127 20.14 11.62 -27.73
CA ASP A 127 18.70 11.83 -27.60
C ASP A 127 17.99 10.48 -27.37
N TRP A 128 17.27 10.40 -26.25
CA TRP A 128 16.52 9.21 -25.83
C TRP A 128 15.23 8.99 -26.64
N ASN A 129 14.96 9.84 -27.62
CA ASN A 129 13.93 9.66 -28.66
C ASN A 129 12.55 9.33 -28.06
N ALA A 130 12.17 10.02 -26.97
CA ALA A 130 10.83 9.89 -26.41
C ALA A 130 9.81 10.45 -27.41
N ARG A 131 9.23 9.55 -28.21
CA ARG A 131 8.18 9.87 -29.17
C ARG A 131 6.82 9.65 -28.50
N LEU A 132 6.01 10.69 -28.41
CA LEU A 132 4.66 10.62 -27.86
C LEU A 132 3.65 10.24 -28.95
N PHE A 133 2.87 9.19 -28.69
CA PHE A 133 1.76 8.75 -29.54
C PHE A 133 0.44 8.90 -28.79
N ILE A 134 -0.68 8.96 -29.53
CA ILE A 134 -2.03 9.04 -28.93
C ILE A 134 -2.28 7.88 -27.94
N GLN A 135 -1.68 6.70 -28.17
CA GLN A 135 -1.78 5.59 -27.23
C GLN A 135 -1.17 5.93 -25.85
N ALA A 136 -0.08 6.69 -25.79
CA ALA A 136 0.55 7.08 -24.52
C ALA A 136 -0.36 7.99 -23.69
N GLN A 137 -1.07 8.91 -24.35
CA GLN A 137 -2.08 9.75 -23.69
C GLN A 137 -3.20 8.90 -23.11
N ALA A 138 -3.73 7.95 -23.90
CA ALA A 138 -4.81 7.07 -23.47
C ALA A 138 -4.39 6.22 -22.26
N ILE A 139 -3.19 5.64 -22.28
CA ILE A 139 -2.63 4.86 -21.16
C ILE A 139 -2.45 5.75 -19.92
N GLY A 140 -1.84 6.92 -20.07
CA GLY A 140 -1.63 7.86 -18.96
C GLY A 140 -2.94 8.34 -18.34
N LYS A 141 -3.96 8.59 -19.16
CA LYS A 141 -5.30 8.94 -18.69
C LYS A 141 -5.93 7.78 -17.92
N ALA A 142 -5.94 6.57 -18.50
CA ALA A 142 -6.54 5.40 -17.86
C ALA A 142 -5.89 5.07 -16.50
N ALA A 143 -4.55 5.16 -16.42
CA ALA A 143 -3.83 4.98 -15.16
C ALA A 143 -4.17 6.08 -14.13
N SER A 144 -4.27 7.34 -14.56
CA SER A 144 -4.65 8.45 -13.69
C SER A 144 -6.08 8.30 -13.17
N ASP A 145 -7.02 7.93 -14.04
CA ASP A 145 -8.41 7.66 -13.68
C ASP A 145 -8.47 6.53 -12.65
N PHE A 146 -7.78 5.41 -12.89
CA PHE A 146 -7.73 4.28 -11.95
C PHE A 146 -7.21 4.68 -10.56
N ILE A 147 -6.09 5.41 -10.48
CA ILE A 147 -5.55 5.85 -9.19
C ILE A 147 -6.51 6.79 -8.46
N GLN A 148 -7.18 7.69 -9.20
CA GLN A 148 -8.12 8.65 -8.63
C GLN A 148 -9.45 8.00 -8.22
N GLU A 149 -9.85 6.92 -8.88
CA GLU A 149 -11.17 6.31 -8.71
C GLU A 149 -11.15 5.05 -7.84
N GLU A 150 -10.15 4.19 -8.03
CA GLU A 150 -10.06 2.84 -7.46
C GLU A 150 -9.04 2.72 -6.33
N LEU A 151 -8.06 3.62 -6.23
CA LEU A 151 -7.11 3.67 -5.11
C LEU A 151 -7.47 4.78 -4.12
N LYS A 152 -8.69 4.75 -3.58
CA LYS A 152 -9.15 5.69 -2.55
C LYS A 152 -8.97 5.11 -1.15
N MET A 153 -8.90 5.96 -0.13
CA MET A 153 -8.84 5.50 1.26
C MET A 153 -10.00 4.59 1.67
N ASP A 154 -11.19 4.77 1.10
CA ASP A 154 -12.32 3.86 1.33
C ASP A 154 -11.99 2.42 0.89
N TYR A 155 -11.38 2.25 -0.29
CA TYR A 155 -10.94 0.94 -0.78
C TYR A 155 -9.73 0.39 -0.01
N VAL A 156 -8.83 1.25 0.46
CA VAL A 156 -7.72 0.84 1.34
C VAL A 156 -8.27 0.27 2.65
N TYR A 157 -9.22 0.95 3.29
CA TYR A 157 -9.85 0.45 4.51
C TYR A 157 -10.66 -0.83 4.26
N ASP A 158 -11.36 -0.93 3.14
CA ASP A 158 -12.12 -2.13 2.79
C ASP A 158 -11.19 -3.32 2.54
N TYR A 159 -10.06 -3.12 1.86
CA TYR A 159 -9.04 -4.14 1.69
C TYR A 159 -8.52 -4.63 3.05
N MET A 160 -8.13 -3.72 3.94
CA MET A 160 -7.68 -4.08 5.30
C MET A 160 -8.76 -4.81 6.08
N PHE A 161 -10.01 -4.31 6.02
CA PHE A 161 -11.16 -4.91 6.71
C PHE A 161 -11.35 -6.36 6.30
N HIS A 162 -11.40 -6.63 4.99
CA HIS A 162 -11.62 -7.97 4.46
C HIS A 162 -10.43 -8.89 4.74
N LEU A 163 -9.20 -8.39 4.53
CA LEU A 163 -7.99 -9.15 4.77
C LEU A 163 -7.92 -9.65 6.23
N LEU A 164 -8.10 -8.74 7.20
CA LEU A 164 -8.03 -9.07 8.61
C LEU A 164 -9.20 -9.96 9.06
N ASN A 165 -10.41 -9.72 8.57
CA ASN A 165 -11.56 -10.60 8.86
C ASN A 165 -11.36 -12.02 8.33
N MET A 166 -10.79 -12.18 7.13
CA MET A 166 -10.53 -13.50 6.57
C MET A 166 -9.35 -14.18 7.25
N TYR A 167 -8.29 -13.43 7.55
CA TYR A 167 -7.14 -13.92 8.31
C TYR A 167 -7.54 -14.45 9.68
N ALA A 168 -8.37 -13.72 10.43
CA ALA A 168 -8.81 -14.14 11.76
C ALA A 168 -9.54 -15.49 11.76
N LYS A 169 -10.29 -15.81 10.70
CA LYS A 169 -10.97 -17.12 10.54
C LYS A 169 -10.00 -18.29 10.35
N LEU A 170 -8.74 -18.03 10.02
CA LEU A 170 -7.70 -19.04 9.84
C LEU A 170 -7.00 -19.37 11.16
N LEU A 171 -7.16 -18.55 12.20
CA LEU A 171 -6.58 -18.82 13.52
C LEU A 171 -7.21 -20.08 14.11
N LYS A 172 -6.35 -20.97 14.59
CA LYS A 172 -6.73 -22.26 15.20
C LYS A 172 -6.70 -22.20 16.73
N PHE A 173 -6.64 -21.00 17.29
CA PHE A 173 -6.57 -20.72 18.71
C PHE A 173 -7.39 -19.47 19.02
N GLU A 174 -7.77 -19.31 20.28
CA GLU A 174 -8.41 -18.11 20.80
C GLU A 174 -7.32 -17.09 21.18
N PRO A 175 -7.26 -15.91 20.53
CA PRO A 175 -6.30 -14.86 20.87
C PRO A 175 -6.42 -14.43 22.33
N ARG A 176 -5.29 -14.17 22.98
CA ARG A 176 -5.28 -13.71 24.38
C ARG A 176 -4.24 -12.63 24.59
N VAL A 177 -4.63 -11.58 25.31
CA VAL A 177 -3.70 -10.52 25.70
C VAL A 177 -2.58 -11.12 26.55
N THR A 178 -1.34 -11.00 26.06
CA THR A 178 -0.16 -11.55 26.72
C THR A 178 0.35 -10.62 27.81
N GLN A 179 1.05 -11.17 28.81
CA GLN A 179 1.66 -10.37 29.86
C GLN A 179 2.70 -9.41 29.25
N GLY A 180 2.58 -8.12 29.58
CA GLY A 180 3.47 -7.08 29.06
C GLY A 180 2.99 -6.42 27.77
N ALA A 181 1.83 -6.83 27.23
CA ALA A 181 1.19 -6.12 26.13
C ALA A 181 0.83 -4.68 26.54
N VAL A 182 1.00 -3.74 25.61
CA VAL A 182 0.66 -2.32 25.79
C VAL A 182 -0.59 -2.02 24.99
N GLU A 183 -1.61 -1.49 25.66
CA GLU A 183 -2.82 -1.01 24.99
C GLU A 183 -2.51 0.28 24.21
N LEU A 184 -2.99 0.34 22.97
CA LEU A 184 -2.79 1.49 22.09
C LEU A 184 -4.15 2.03 21.63
N CYS A 185 -4.25 3.35 21.57
CA CYS A 185 -5.32 4.07 20.91
C CYS A 185 -4.76 5.26 20.12
N SER A 186 -5.57 5.85 19.24
CA SER A 186 -5.12 6.96 18.38
C SER A 186 -4.61 8.13 19.23
N GLU A 187 -5.25 8.42 20.35
CA GLU A 187 -4.88 9.50 21.26
C GLU A 187 -3.52 9.25 21.93
N VAL A 188 -3.24 8.01 22.36
CA VAL A 188 -1.95 7.62 22.95
C VAL A 188 -0.80 7.78 21.94
N MET A 189 -1.04 7.50 20.66
CA MET A 189 -0.03 7.68 19.61
C MET A 189 0.13 9.15 19.17
N ALA A 190 -0.97 9.89 19.01
CA ALA A 190 -0.94 11.23 18.43
C ALA A 190 -0.58 12.35 19.41
N CYS A 191 -0.91 12.20 20.71
CA CYS A 191 -0.60 13.20 21.73
C CYS A 191 0.90 13.52 21.89
N PRO A 192 1.81 12.52 21.94
CA PRO A 192 3.24 12.80 22.07
C PRO A 192 3.92 13.22 20.75
N ALA A 193 3.27 13.01 19.61
CA ALA A 193 3.80 13.41 18.31
C ALA A 193 3.90 14.94 18.19
N ASP A 194 4.83 15.42 17.37
CA ASP A 194 5.02 16.83 17.07
C ASP A 194 5.17 17.10 15.57
N GLY A 195 5.34 18.37 15.20
CA GLY A 195 5.64 18.79 13.84
C GLY A 195 4.73 18.19 12.76
N LEU A 196 5.34 17.64 11.71
CA LEU A 196 4.64 17.01 10.59
C LEU A 196 3.98 15.69 10.96
N GLU A 197 4.53 14.94 11.92
CA GLU A 197 3.97 13.67 12.37
C GLU A 197 2.58 13.91 13.00
N ARG A 198 2.50 14.83 13.98
CA ARG A 198 1.23 15.21 14.59
C ARG A 198 0.24 15.76 13.57
N LYS A 199 0.73 16.56 12.63
CA LYS A 199 -0.10 17.13 11.55
C LYS A 199 -0.72 16.02 10.71
N PHE A 200 0.09 15.08 10.19
CA PHE A 200 -0.39 14.00 9.33
C PHE A 200 -1.27 13.01 10.08
N MET A 201 -0.98 12.70 11.35
CA MET A 201 -1.89 11.94 12.21
C MET A 201 -3.24 12.66 12.36
N THR A 202 -3.24 13.97 12.62
CA THR A 202 -4.48 14.74 12.77
C THR A 202 -5.29 14.81 11.46
N GLU A 203 -4.62 15.02 10.32
CA GLU A 203 -5.24 15.09 8.99
C GLU A 203 -5.82 13.73 8.56
N SER A 204 -5.14 12.64 8.90
CA SER A 204 -5.58 11.27 8.62
C SER A 204 -6.45 10.66 9.72
N LEU A 205 -6.87 11.46 10.72
CA LEU A 205 -7.68 11.00 11.84
C LEU A 205 -9.10 10.59 11.40
N VAL A 206 -9.48 9.32 11.62
CA VAL A 206 -10.89 8.90 11.47
C VAL A 206 -11.71 9.47 12.62
N LYS A 207 -12.49 10.49 12.32
CA LYS A 207 -13.26 11.28 13.31
C LYS A 207 -14.53 10.58 13.78
N SER A 208 -15.14 9.75 12.94
CA SER A 208 -16.36 9.03 13.25
C SER A 208 -16.39 7.66 12.54
N PRO A 209 -17.16 6.70 13.07
CA PRO A 209 -17.43 5.45 12.37
C PRO A 209 -18.00 5.69 10.97
N SER A 210 -17.73 4.76 10.06
CA SER A 210 -18.31 4.80 8.71
C SER A 210 -19.82 4.59 8.77
N VAL A 211 -20.56 5.43 8.05
CA VAL A 211 -22.03 5.30 7.89
C VAL A 211 -22.37 4.11 6.99
N THR A 212 -21.53 3.85 5.98
CA THR A 212 -21.64 2.70 5.09
C THR A 212 -20.84 1.54 5.64
N GLY A 213 -21.32 0.31 5.42
CA GLY A 213 -20.50 -0.87 5.63
C GLY A 213 -19.33 -0.94 4.64
N PRO A 214 -18.35 -1.83 4.90
CA PRO A 214 -17.33 -2.15 3.92
C PRO A 214 -17.98 -2.71 2.66
N CYS A 215 -17.31 -2.60 1.52
CA CYS A 215 -17.81 -3.15 0.26
C CYS A 215 -18.08 -4.66 0.35
N THR A 216 -18.84 -5.17 -0.62
CA THR A 216 -19.00 -6.61 -0.78
C THR A 216 -17.91 -7.10 -1.73
N MET A 217 -17.01 -7.95 -1.24
CA MET A 217 -16.01 -8.55 -2.12
C MET A 217 -16.69 -9.42 -3.18
N PRO A 218 -16.22 -9.39 -4.43
CA PRO A 218 -16.65 -10.36 -5.42
C PRO A 218 -16.30 -11.78 -4.96
N PRO A 219 -17.01 -12.80 -5.46
CA PRO A 219 -16.68 -14.19 -5.15
C PRO A 219 -15.24 -14.51 -5.56
N ALA A 220 -14.61 -15.43 -4.82
CA ALA A 220 -13.27 -15.90 -5.15
C ALA A 220 -13.23 -16.47 -6.57
N TYR A 221 -12.12 -16.25 -7.27
CA TYR A 221 -11.91 -16.85 -8.58
C TYR A 221 -11.96 -18.38 -8.48
N GLU A 222 -12.71 -19.00 -9.39
CA GLU A 222 -12.66 -20.45 -9.61
C GLU A 222 -11.20 -20.90 -9.79
N PRO A 223 -10.73 -21.98 -9.12
CA PRO A 223 -9.33 -22.43 -9.19
C PRO A 223 -8.81 -22.59 -10.61
N ARG A 224 -9.68 -22.99 -11.54
CA ARG A 224 -9.35 -23.12 -12.98
C ARG A 224 -9.06 -21.77 -13.64
N VAL A 225 -9.83 -20.74 -13.31
CA VAL A 225 -9.67 -19.38 -13.82
C VAL A 225 -8.38 -18.78 -13.25
N LEU A 226 -8.17 -18.94 -11.95
CA LEU A 226 -6.97 -18.48 -11.27
C LEU A 226 -5.71 -19.16 -11.85
N GLY A 227 -5.75 -20.48 -12.04
CA GLY A 227 -4.65 -21.22 -12.68
C GLY A 227 -4.42 -20.86 -14.15
N ALA A 228 -5.43 -20.39 -14.88
CA ALA A 228 -5.24 -19.85 -16.23
C ALA A 228 -4.57 -18.46 -16.20
N PHE A 229 -4.86 -17.64 -15.19
CA PHE A 229 -4.23 -16.32 -15.01
C PHE A 229 -2.74 -16.44 -14.70
N TYR A 230 -2.36 -17.34 -13.78
CA TYR A 230 -0.96 -17.61 -13.43
C TYR A 230 -0.13 -18.24 -14.56
N ARG A 231 -0.76 -18.88 -15.55
CA ARG A 231 -0.05 -19.45 -16.71
C ARG A 231 0.17 -18.45 -17.84
N LYS A 232 -0.50 -17.29 -17.80
CA LYS A 232 -0.41 -16.24 -18.83
C LYS A 232 0.57 -15.12 -18.49
N ASN A 233 1.08 -15.09 -17.26
CA ASN A 233 2.07 -14.13 -16.75
C ASN A 233 3.31 -14.86 -16.23
#